data_AF-A0A521VMY8-F1
#
_entry.id   AF-A0A521VMY8-F1
#
_cell.length_a   1.000
_cell.length_b   1.000
_cell.length_c   1.000
_cell.angle_alpha   90.00
_cell.angle_beta   90.00
_cell.angle_gamma   90.00
#
_symmetry.space_group_name_H-M   'P 1'
#
loop_
_entity.id
_entity.type
_entity.pdbx_description
1 polymer ?
#
loop_
_entity_poly.entity_id
_entity_poly.type
_entity_poly.pdbx_seq_one_letter_code
_entity_poly.pdbx_strand_id
1 'polypeptide(L)'
;MVTWQQVLERHADLFAEVQPGASIALAPGSPPRANVKQVREAVPMQLWLRGPERMAVVAGEYRGLKSLAADALLLPEEGALDAALAHAEPLSELKRQLRDGRMLVMVMRSRKELRELGWSDFFEALGLPFQGSCR
;
A
#
# COMPACT_ATOMS: atom_id res chain seq x y z
N MET A 1 -5.87 -20.86 4.77
CA MET A 1 -5.13 -19.67 5.21
C MET A 1 -5.60 -18.49 4.37
N VAL A 2 -5.87 -17.34 4.98
CA VAL A 2 -6.27 -16.12 4.24
C VAL A 2 -5.05 -15.56 3.52
N THR A 3 -5.23 -15.09 2.29
CA THR A 3 -4.17 -14.41 1.51
C THR A 3 -4.54 -12.96 1.25
N TRP A 4 -3.54 -12.10 1.00
CA TRP A 4 -3.80 -10.72 0.61
C TRP A 4 -4.69 -10.62 -0.63
N GLN A 5 -4.58 -11.55 -1.58
CA GLN A 5 -5.46 -11.59 -2.75
C GLN A 5 -6.94 -11.69 -2.33
N GLN A 6 -7.26 -12.58 -1.40
CA GLN A 6 -8.62 -12.74 -0.88
C GLN A 6 -9.09 -11.51 -0.10
N VAL A 7 -8.18 -10.83 0.62
CA VAL A 7 -8.51 -9.57 1.31
C VAL A 7 -8.87 -8.49 0.29
N LEU A 8 -8.07 -8.32 -0.76
CA LEU A 8 -8.33 -7.32 -1.81
C LEU A 8 -9.64 -7.61 -2.56
N GLU A 9 -9.96 -8.88 -2.82
CA GLU A 9 -11.20 -9.28 -3.47
C GLU A 9 -12.45 -8.99 -2.63
N ARG A 10 -12.37 -9.19 -1.30
CA ARG A 10 -13.48 -8.88 -0.38
C ARG A 10 -13.77 -7.39 -0.27
N HIS A 11 -12.78 -6.56 -0.52
CA HIS A 11 -12.88 -5.09 -0.46
C HIS A 11 -12.74 -4.47 -1.86
N ALA A 12 -13.24 -5.15 -2.89
CA ALA A 12 -13.12 -4.71 -4.28
C ALA A 12 -13.78 -3.34 -4.52
N ASP A 13 -14.77 -2.98 -3.71
CA ASP A 13 -15.45 -1.67 -3.71
C ASP A 13 -14.48 -0.51 -3.45
N LEU A 14 -13.50 -0.69 -2.55
CA LEU A 14 -12.46 0.33 -2.28
C LEU A 14 -11.56 0.63 -3.50
N PHE A 15 -11.58 -0.24 -4.50
CA PHE A 15 -10.75 -0.16 -5.69
C PHE A 15 -11.56 0.01 -6.97
N ALA A 16 -12.87 0.25 -6.87
CA ALA A 16 -13.77 0.32 -8.03
C ALA A 16 -13.36 1.43 -9.00
N GLU A 17 -12.98 2.59 -8.47
CA GLU A 17 -12.54 3.76 -9.25
C GLU A 17 -11.06 3.72 -9.62
N VAL A 18 -10.30 2.76 -9.09
CA VAL A 18 -8.85 2.69 -9.32
C VAL A 18 -8.57 2.29 -10.77
N GLN A 19 -7.77 3.10 -11.45
CA GLN A 19 -7.45 2.90 -12.86
C GLN A 19 -6.50 1.71 -13.08
N PRO A 20 -6.67 0.91 -14.16
CA PRO A 20 -5.72 -0.13 -14.52
C PRO A 20 -4.28 0.39 -14.64
N GLY A 21 -3.32 -0.36 -14.11
CA GLY A 21 -1.91 0.01 -14.03
C GLY A 21 -1.52 0.79 -12.76
N ALA A 22 -2.48 1.34 -12.03
CA ALA A 22 -2.25 1.94 -10.72
C ALA A 22 -1.76 0.86 -9.73
N SER A 23 -0.84 1.23 -8.84
CA SER A 23 -0.27 0.25 -7.90
C SER A 23 0.20 0.81 -6.57
N ILE A 24 0.15 -0.04 -5.56
CA ILE A 24 0.74 0.19 -4.24
C ILE A 24 1.81 -0.88 -4.00
N ALA A 25 3.00 -0.45 -3.61
CA ALA A 25 4.07 -1.34 -3.20
C ALA A 25 4.08 -1.54 -1.69
N LEU A 26 4.39 -2.76 -1.26
CA LEU A 26 4.63 -3.13 0.12
C LEU A 26 6.02 -3.75 0.18
N ALA A 27 6.97 -2.99 0.71
CA ALA A 27 8.35 -3.44 0.87
C ALA A 27 8.69 -3.53 2.36
N PRO A 28 9.49 -4.52 2.78
CA PRO A 28 9.88 -4.64 4.18
C PRO A 28 10.76 -3.46 4.61
N GLY A 29 10.59 -3.02 5.87
CA GLY A 29 11.50 -2.11 6.55
C GLY A 29 10.85 -0.79 6.93
N SER A 30 10.60 -0.61 8.23
CA SER A 30 10.14 0.65 8.82
C SER A 30 11.32 1.60 9.17
N PRO A 31 11.12 2.93 9.15
CA PRO A 31 12.11 3.87 9.68
C PRO A 31 12.49 3.57 11.16
N PRO A 32 13.75 3.82 11.57
CA PRO A 32 14.85 4.44 10.83
C PRO A 32 15.76 3.41 10.13
N ARG A 33 15.43 2.11 10.18
CA ARG A 33 16.35 1.02 9.82
C ARG A 33 16.45 0.78 8.30
N ALA A 34 15.42 1.15 7.54
CA ALA A 34 15.47 1.07 6.09
C ALA A 34 16.26 2.27 5.53
N ASN A 35 17.36 2.01 4.84
CA ASN A 35 17.92 2.97 3.89
C ASN A 35 16.98 3.05 2.66
N VAL A 36 15.79 3.60 2.87
CA VAL A 36 14.68 3.63 1.91
C VAL A 36 15.15 4.18 0.56
N LYS A 37 16.05 5.17 0.57
CA LYS A 37 16.57 5.83 -0.63
C LYS A 37 17.40 4.91 -1.53
N GLN A 38 18.16 3.95 -0.97
CA GLN A 38 19.08 3.12 -1.73
C GLN A 38 19.34 1.80 -1.02
N VAL A 39 18.88 0.71 -1.64
CA VAL A 39 19.24 -0.66 -1.24
C VAL A 39 20.39 -1.13 -2.12
N ARG A 40 21.38 -1.82 -1.52
CA ARG A 40 22.53 -2.38 -2.25
C ARG A 40 22.12 -3.59 -3.10
N GLU A 41 21.12 -4.32 -2.63
CA GLU A 41 20.57 -5.51 -3.26
C GLU A 41 19.05 -5.38 -3.39
N ALA A 42 18.48 -6.04 -4.38
CA ALA A 42 17.05 -6.07 -4.58
C ALA A 42 16.39 -6.83 -3.43
N VAL A 43 15.34 -6.25 -2.84
CA VAL A 43 14.61 -6.85 -1.72
C VAL A 43 13.24 -7.32 -2.22
N PRO A 44 12.78 -8.53 -1.90
CA PRO A 44 11.44 -8.96 -2.25
C PRO A 44 10.38 -7.98 -1.74
N MET A 45 9.41 -7.66 -2.59
CA MET A 45 8.26 -6.83 -2.24
C MET A 45 6.99 -7.43 -2.79
N GLN A 46 5.86 -7.01 -2.23
CA GLN A 46 4.53 -7.30 -2.73
C GLN A 46 3.99 -6.05 -3.43
N LEU A 47 3.38 -6.21 -4.60
CA LEU A 47 2.67 -5.17 -5.32
C LEU A 47 1.18 -5.48 -5.30
N TRP A 48 0.38 -4.48 -4.98
CA TRP A 48 -1.07 -4.48 -5.23
C TRP A 48 -1.28 -3.70 -6.52
N LEU A 49 -1.48 -4.42 -7.62
CA LEU A 49 -1.61 -3.86 -8.95
C LEU A 49 -3.06 -3.91 -9.39
N ARG A 50 -3.60 -2.79 -9.85
CA ARG A 50 -4.90 -2.76 -10.51
C ARG A 50 -4.75 -3.34 -11.92
N GLY A 51 -5.30 -4.53 -12.13
CA GLY A 51 -5.51 -5.09 -13.46
C GLY A 51 -6.77 -4.51 -14.13
N PRO A 52 -7.15 -5.00 -15.32
CA PRO A 52 -8.34 -4.52 -16.03
C PRO A 52 -9.65 -4.66 -15.23
N GLU A 53 -9.77 -5.72 -14.41
CA GLU A 53 -11.01 -6.05 -13.72
C GLU A 53 -10.89 -5.97 -12.19
N ARG A 54 -9.75 -6.37 -11.63
CA ARG A 54 -9.55 -6.52 -10.19
C ARG A 54 -8.15 -6.09 -9.74
N MET A 55 -8.01 -5.89 -8.43
CA MET A 55 -6.70 -5.83 -7.79
C MET A 55 -6.05 -7.21 -7.77
N ALA A 56 -4.76 -7.24 -8.06
CA ALA A 56 -3.93 -8.44 -8.03
C ALA A 56 -2.74 -8.23 -7.09
N VAL A 57 -2.47 -9.25 -6.28
CA VAL A 57 -1.22 -9.36 -5.54
C VAL A 57 -0.16 -9.97 -6.45
N VAL A 58 0.88 -9.21 -6.73
CA VAL A 58 2.00 -9.60 -7.58
C VAL A 58 3.31 -9.53 -6.79
N ALA A 59 4.19 -10.49 -7.01
CA ALA A 59 5.55 -10.42 -6.48
C ALA A 59 6.35 -9.37 -7.27
N GLY A 60 7.24 -8.67 -6.57
CA GLY A 60 8.15 -7.70 -7.18
C GLY A 60 9.45 -7.59 -6.40
N GLU A 61 10.31 -6.68 -6.85
CA GLU A 61 11.57 -6.39 -6.20
C GLU A 61 11.70 -4.88 -5.94
N TYR A 62 11.99 -4.53 -4.70
CA TYR A 62 12.34 -3.18 -4.31
C TYR A 62 13.83 -2.94 -4.51
N ARG A 63 14.18 -1.97 -5.36
CA ARG A 63 15.56 -1.57 -5.67
C ARG A 63 15.86 -0.12 -5.26
N GLY A 64 15.03 0.44 -4.38
CA GLY A 64 15.10 1.83 -3.92
C GLY A 64 14.05 2.73 -4.56
N LEU A 65 13.88 3.93 -4.01
CA LEU A 65 12.81 4.85 -4.42
C LEU A 65 12.89 5.28 -5.90
N LYS A 66 14.10 5.46 -6.44
CA LYS A 66 14.28 5.94 -7.83
C LYS A 66 13.80 4.95 -8.89
N SER A 67 13.82 3.67 -8.58
CA SER A 67 13.40 2.59 -9.48
C SER A 67 11.97 2.11 -9.19
N LEU A 68 11.32 2.66 -8.16
CA LEU A 68 9.98 2.25 -7.78
C LEU A 68 8.93 2.90 -8.70
N ALA A 69 8.30 2.09 -9.54
CA ALA A 69 7.18 2.48 -10.38
C ALA A 69 5.84 2.10 -9.69
N ALA A 70 5.57 2.72 -8.53
CA ALA A 70 4.31 2.55 -7.79
C ALA A 70 3.75 3.93 -7.37
N ASP A 71 2.45 4.02 -7.16
CA ASP A 71 1.78 5.28 -6.81
C ASP A 71 1.98 5.62 -5.32
N ALA A 72 2.08 4.58 -4.49
CA ALA A 72 2.45 4.68 -3.09
C ALA A 72 3.28 3.47 -2.65
N LEU A 73 4.05 3.67 -1.58
CA LEU A 73 4.86 2.65 -0.93
C LEU A 73 4.48 2.57 0.56
N LEU A 74 4.06 1.39 0.98
CA LEU A 74 3.88 1.00 2.38
C LEU A 74 5.14 0.29 2.86
N LEU A 75 5.62 0.73 4.03
CA LEU A 75 6.83 0.23 4.68
C LEU A 75 6.45 -0.31 6.08
N PRO A 76 5.92 -1.54 6.15
CA PRO A 76 5.65 -2.20 7.43
C PRO A 76 6.93 -2.45 8.23
N GLU A 77 6.81 -2.38 9.55
CA GLU A 77 7.72 -3.05 10.47
C GLU A 77 7.74 -4.57 10.20
N GLU A 78 8.81 -5.23 10.64
CA GLU A 78 8.94 -6.68 10.51
C GLU A 78 7.74 -7.40 11.15
N GLY A 79 7.12 -8.30 10.38
CA GLY A 79 5.94 -9.06 10.82
C GLY A 79 4.63 -8.26 10.90
N ALA A 80 4.62 -6.94 10.68
CA ALA A 80 3.41 -6.13 10.80
C ALA A 80 2.36 -6.51 9.74
N LEU A 81 2.81 -6.77 8.50
CA LEU A 81 1.94 -7.19 7.40
C LEU A 81 1.37 -8.60 7.62
N ASP A 82 2.16 -9.53 8.16
CA ASP A 82 1.69 -10.89 8.48
C ASP A 82 0.71 -10.87 9.66
N ALA A 83 0.98 -10.04 10.67
CA ALA A 83 0.07 -9.81 11.78
C ALA A 83 -1.26 -9.22 11.32
N ALA A 84 -1.23 -8.32 10.32
CA ALA A 84 -2.44 -7.81 9.69
C ALA A 84 -3.21 -8.91 8.96
N LEU A 85 -2.53 -9.74 8.16
CA LEU A 85 -3.18 -10.82 7.42
C LEU A 85 -3.78 -11.91 8.33
N ALA A 86 -3.17 -12.15 9.49
CA ALA A 86 -3.66 -13.11 10.49
C ALA A 86 -4.85 -12.59 11.31
N HIS A 87 -5.16 -11.29 11.23
CA HIS A 87 -6.28 -10.69 11.95
C HIS A 87 -7.62 -11.07 11.31
N ALA A 88 -8.70 -11.07 12.10
CA ALA A 88 -10.05 -11.34 11.59
C ALA A 88 -10.49 -10.32 10.52
N GLU A 89 -10.05 -9.07 10.68
CA GLU A 89 -10.30 -7.94 9.79
C GLU A 89 -8.97 -7.31 9.33
N PRO A 90 -8.31 -7.83 8.28
CA PRO A 90 -6.95 -7.43 7.91
C PRO A 90 -6.77 -5.96 7.52
N LEU A 91 -7.69 -5.36 6.75
CA LEU A 91 -7.57 -3.92 6.38
C LEU A 91 -7.77 -3.01 7.59
N SER A 92 -8.67 -3.38 8.52
CA SER A 92 -8.87 -2.62 9.76
C SER A 92 -7.65 -2.69 10.66
N GLU A 93 -6.97 -3.85 10.70
CA GLU A 93 -5.69 -4.01 11.37
C GLU A 93 -4.58 -3.17 10.73
N LEU A 94 -4.50 -3.16 9.39
CA LEU A 94 -3.52 -2.36 8.65
C LEU A 94 -3.71 -0.86 8.93
N LYS A 95 -4.96 -0.38 8.93
CA LYS A 95 -5.32 0.99 9.36
C LYS A 95 -4.85 1.28 10.78
N ARG A 96 -5.06 0.35 11.72
CA ARG A 96 -4.61 0.53 13.11
C ARG A 96 -3.09 0.65 13.18
N GLN A 97 -2.36 -0.24 12.52
CA GLN A 97 -0.89 -0.23 12.49
C GLN A 97 -0.32 1.05 11.89
N LEU A 98 -0.96 1.60 10.85
CA LEU A 98 -0.60 2.91 10.29
C LEU A 98 -0.73 4.03 11.32
N ARG A 99 -1.86 4.08 12.04
CA ARG A 99 -2.08 5.06 13.10
C ARG A 99 -1.09 4.91 14.26
N ASP A 100 -0.73 3.68 14.59
CA ASP A 100 0.21 3.37 15.66
C ASP A 100 1.69 3.57 15.25
N GLY A 101 1.95 4.00 14.00
CA GLY A 101 3.28 4.27 13.49
C GLY A 101 4.10 3.03 13.14
N ARG A 102 3.49 1.83 13.13
CA ARG A 102 4.15 0.56 12.77
C ARG A 102 4.35 0.36 11.27
N MET A 103 3.86 1.30 10.48
CA MET A 103 3.99 1.30 9.03
C MET A 103 4.10 2.73 8.54
N LEU A 104 5.05 2.99 7.66
CA LEU A 104 5.18 4.28 6.99
C LEU A 104 4.53 4.23 5.61
N VAL A 105 3.84 5.30 5.23
CA VAL A 105 3.32 5.49 3.85
C VAL A 105 4.10 6.60 3.18
N MET A 106 4.64 6.31 2.00
CA MET A 106 5.16 7.33 1.09
C MET A 106 4.29 7.37 -0.15
N VAL A 107 3.75 8.55 -0.43
CA VAL A 107 3.06 8.81 -1.68
C VAL A 107 4.10 9.27 -2.71
N MET A 108 4.13 8.58 -3.85
CA MET A 108 5.09 8.83 -4.93
C MET A 108 4.54 9.79 -5.99
N ARG A 109 3.25 10.10 -5.90
CA ARG A 109 2.53 11.04 -6.74
C ARG A 109 1.90 12.15 -5.91
N SER A 110 1.56 13.25 -6.56
CA SER A 110 0.77 14.29 -5.92
C SER A 110 -0.61 13.77 -5.54
N ARG A 111 -1.21 14.39 -4.52
CA ARG A 111 -2.57 14.06 -4.09
C ARG A 111 -3.61 14.20 -5.21
N LYS A 112 -3.43 15.18 -6.12
CA LYS A 112 -4.31 15.36 -7.28
C LYS A 112 -4.25 14.14 -8.20
N GLU A 113 -3.04 13.70 -8.55
CA GLU A 113 -2.83 12.53 -9.42
C GLU A 113 -3.39 11.24 -8.79
N LEU A 114 -3.16 11.03 -7.48
CA LEU A 114 -3.71 9.85 -6.81
C LEU A 114 -5.24 9.84 -6.78
N ARG A 115 -5.88 11.01 -6.63
CA ARG A 115 -7.33 11.15 -6.75
C ARG A 115 -7.80 10.86 -8.17
N GLU A 116 -7.10 11.37 -9.18
CA GLU A 116 -7.39 11.10 -10.59
C GLU A 116 -7.24 9.61 -10.92
N LEU A 117 -6.27 8.93 -10.30
CA LEU A 117 -6.08 7.47 -10.40
C LEU A 117 -7.11 6.66 -9.60
N GLY A 118 -8.00 7.30 -8.84
CA GLY A 118 -9.09 6.63 -8.11
C GLY A 118 -8.76 6.14 -6.70
N TRP A 119 -7.61 6.54 -6.13
CA TRP A 119 -7.16 6.01 -4.83
C TRP A 119 -7.86 6.58 -3.59
N SER A 120 -8.84 7.49 -3.76
CA SER A 120 -9.45 8.23 -2.66
C SER A 120 -10.07 7.30 -1.60
N ASP A 121 -10.95 6.38 -2.01
CA ASP A 121 -11.71 5.53 -1.10
C ASP A 121 -10.79 4.60 -0.30
N PHE A 122 -9.78 4.03 -0.97
CA PHE A 122 -8.77 3.22 -0.31
C PHE A 122 -7.98 4.00 0.74
N PHE A 123 -7.47 5.20 0.42
CA PHE A 123 -6.70 6.00 1.38
C PHE A 123 -7.59 6.50 2.54
N GLU A 124 -8.83 6.87 2.27
CA GLU A 124 -9.81 7.23 3.30
C GLU A 124 -10.12 6.04 4.23
N ALA A 125 -10.29 4.84 3.66
CA ALA A 125 -10.48 3.61 4.43
C ALA A 125 -9.29 3.34 5.36
N LEU A 126 -8.05 3.58 4.90
CA LEU A 126 -6.84 3.53 5.71
C LEU A 126 -6.71 4.66 6.75
N GLY A 127 -7.66 5.60 6.81
CA GLY A 127 -7.63 6.73 7.73
C GLY A 127 -6.60 7.80 7.35
N LEU A 128 -6.13 7.79 6.10
CA LEU A 128 -5.23 8.82 5.58
C LEU A 128 -6.06 9.96 5.02
N PRO A 129 -5.80 11.22 5.43
CA PRO A 129 -6.61 12.35 5.01
C PRO A 129 -6.45 12.60 3.50
N PHE A 130 -7.43 12.17 2.72
CA PHE A 130 -7.49 12.38 1.28
C PHE A 130 -8.42 13.53 0.88
N GLN A 131 -9.28 13.96 1.80
CA GLN A 131 -10.05 15.19 1.68
C GLN A 131 -9.38 16.32 2.45
N GLY A 132 -9.33 17.45 1.78
CA GLY A 132 -8.76 18.69 2.25
C GLY A 132 -9.92 19.62 2.08
N SER A 133 -10.88 19.53 2.99
CA SER A 133 -11.54 20.77 3.36
C SER A 133 -10.43 21.59 4.03
N CYS A 134 -9.81 22.50 3.28
CA CYS A 134 -9.53 23.78 3.90
C CYS A 134 -10.90 24.23 4.43
N ARG A 135 -11.08 24.15 5.74
CA ARG A 135 -12.09 24.95 6.42
C ARG A 135 -11.44 26.27 6.78
#